data_AF-A0A7C7K519-F1
#
_entry.id   AF-A0A7C7K519-F1
#
_cell.length_a   1.000
_cell.length_b   1.000
_cell.length_c   1.000
_cell.angle_alpha   90.00
_cell.angle_beta   90.00
_cell.angle_gamma   90.00
#
_symmetry.space_group_name_H-M   'P 1'
#
loop_
_entity.id
_entity.type
_entity.pdbx_description
1 polymer ?
#
loop_
_entity_poly.entity_id
_entity_poly.type
_entity_poly.pdbx_seq_one_letter_code
_entity_poly.pdbx_strand_id
1 'polypeptide(L)' 'MARLTAKIHEVIVTTKNADGTAHHAPMGISEVNNYFQIKPFKPSTTYNNLMN' A
#
# COMPACT_ATOMS: atom_id res chain seq x y z
N MET A 1 -24.03 -11.78 9.49
CA MET A 1 -22.70 -11.58 8.85
C MET A 1 -22.06 -10.34 9.46
N ALA A 2 -20.86 -10.44 10.01
CA ALA A 2 -20.17 -9.27 10.56
C ALA A 2 -19.69 -8.39 9.40
N ARG A 3 -20.12 -7.12 9.38
CA ARG A 3 -19.60 -6.13 8.43
C ARG A 3 -18.15 -5.87 8.83
N LEU A 4 -17.20 -6.24 7.97
CA LEU A 4 -15.80 -5.85 8.15
C LEU A 4 -15.74 -4.32 8.11
N THR A 5 -15.35 -3.70 9.22
CA THR A 5 -15.24 -2.23 9.39
C THR A 5 -13.96 -1.65 8.81
N ALA A 6 -13.26 -2.39 7.94
CA ALA A 6 -12.07 -1.88 7.28
C ALA A 6 -12.47 -0.76 6.31
N LYS A 7 -12.06 0.47 6.59
CA LYS A 7 -12.20 1.61 5.68
C LYS A 7 -11.08 1.54 4.65
N ILE A 8 -11.42 1.70 3.36
CA ILE A 8 -10.42 1.79 2.30
C ILE A 8 -10.18 3.27 1.97
N HIS A 9 -8.91 3.66 1.94
CA HIS A 9 -8.46 4.97 1.48
C HIS A 9 -7.83 4.82 0.10
N GLU A 10 -8.41 5.49 -0.90
CA GLU A 10 -7.84 5.56 -2.24
C GLU A 10 -6.78 6.67 -2.27
N VAL A 11 -5.51 6.29 -2.39
CA VAL A 11 -4.37 7.20 -2.25
C VAL A 11 -3.31 6.96 -3.32
N ILE A 12 -2.39 7.93 -3.49
CA ILE A 12 -1.14 7.70 -4.21
C ILE A 12 -0.07 7.32 -3.19
N VAL A 13 0.45 6.09 -3.29
CA VAL A 13 1.55 5.61 -2.46
C VAL A 13 2.87 5.98 -3.11
N THR A 14 3.76 6.59 -2.33
CA THR A 14 5.15 6.84 -2.73
C THR A 14 6.06 5.84 -2.03
N THR A 15 6.85 5.10 -2.79
CA THR A 15 7.91 4.21 -2.29
C THR A 15 9.27 4.61 -2.88
N LYS A 16 10.35 4.11 -2.30
CA LYS A 16 11.72 4.40 -2.74
C LYS A 16 12.27 3.22 -3.53
N ASN A 17 12.69 3.46 -4.75
CA ASN A 17 13.41 2.48 -5.57
C ASN A 17 14.81 2.21 -4.98
N ALA A 18 15.46 1.14 -5.43
CA ALA A 18 16.82 0.79 -4.99
C ALA A 18 17.88 1.87 -5.28
N ASP A 19 17.68 2.65 -6.36
CA ASP A 19 18.53 3.78 -6.75
C ASP A 19 18.20 5.09 -5.99
N GLY A 20 17.26 5.05 -5.04
CA GLY A 20 16.83 6.20 -4.26
C GLY A 20 15.76 7.07 -4.93
N THR A 21 15.38 6.79 -6.18
CA THR A 21 14.31 7.53 -6.86
C THR A 21 12.93 7.21 -6.28
N ALA A 22 11.99 8.15 -6.40
CA ALA A 22 10.62 7.94 -5.97
C ALA A 22 9.83 7.13 -7.01
N HIS A 23 9.02 6.20 -6.53
CA HIS A 23 8.01 5.50 -7.31
C HIS A 23 6.61 5.83 -6.77
N HIS A 24 5.66 6.13 -7.65
CA HIS A 24 4.30 6.51 -7.27
C HIS A 24 3.28 5.56 -7.91
N ALA A 25 2.32 5.06 -7.12
CA ALA A 25 1.24 4.23 -7.64
C ALA A 25 -0.09 4.46 -6.89
N PRO A 26 -1.23 4.46 -7.58
CA PRO A 26 -2.54 4.48 -6.93
C PRO A 26 -2.78 3.16 -6.18
N MET A 27 -3.28 3.24 -4.94
CA MET A 27 -3.60 2.08 -4.13
C MET A 27 -4.75 2.34 -3.16
N GLY A 28 -5.59 1.32 -2.98
CA GLY A 28 -6.50 1.22 -1.85
C GLY A 28 -5.77 0.70 -0.61
N ILE A 29 -5.70 1.51 0.45
CA ILE A 29 -5.09 1.14 1.74
C ILE A 29 -6.18 0.92 2.79
N SER A 30 -6.15 -0.22 3.47
CA SER A 30 -7.13 -0.53 4.51
C SER A 30 -6.73 0.07 5.86
N GLU A 31 -7.62 0.81 6.51
CA GLU A 31 -7.48 1.22 7.90
C GLU A 31 -8.18 0.19 8.80
N VAL A 32 -7.42 -0.45 9.69
CA VAL A 32 -7.87 -1.49 10.61
C VAL A 32 -7.25 -1.25 11.97
N ASN A 33 -8.05 -1.09 13.02
CA ASN A 33 -7.60 -0.87 14.39
C ASN A 33 -6.57 0.28 14.52
N ASN A 34 -6.80 1.40 13.83
CA ASN A 34 -5.89 2.56 13.76
C ASN A 34 -4.53 2.30 13.08
N TYR A 35 -4.37 1.17 12.39
CA TYR A 35 -3.22 0.88 11.53
C TYR A 35 -3.62 0.93 10.06
N PHE A 36 -2.66 1.32 9.21
CA PHE A 36 -2.79 1.20 7.78
C PHE A 36 -2.16 -0.12 7.30
N GLN A 37 -2.99 -0.96 6.71
CA GLN A 37 -2.55 -2.20 6.07
C GLN A 37 -2.39 -1.96 4.56
N ILE A 38 -1.14 -1.98 4.11
CA ILE A 38 -0.77 -1.93 2.69
C ILE A 38 -0.69 -3.36 2.11
N LYS A 39 -1.35 -3.60 0.99
CA LYS A 39 -1.39 -4.90 0.30
C LYS A 39 -1.08 -4.72 -1.20
N PRO A 40 0.19 -4.50 -1.56
CA PRO A 40 0.55 -4.34 -2.96
C PRO A 40 0.43 -5.68 -3.70
N PHE A 41 0.07 -5.65 -4.98
CA PHE A 41 0.04 -6.85 -5.82
C PHE A 41 1.45 -7.40 -6.02
N LYS A 42 1.54 -8.73 -6.17
CA LYS A 42 2.77 -9.41 -6.60
C LYS A 42 2.58 -9.90 -8.05
N PRO A 43 3.43 -9.50 -9.01
CA PRO A 43 4.54 -8.54 -8.88
C PRO A 43 4.07 -7.07 -8.95
N SER A 44 4.74 -6.16 -8.22
CA SER A 44 4.65 -4.70 -8.42
C SER A 44 5.89 -3.99 -7.91
N THR A 45 6.19 -2.80 -8.45
CA THR A 45 7.31 -1.97 -7.97
C THR A 45 7.09 -1.54 -6.52
N THR A 46 5.86 -1.21 -6.11
CA THR A 46 5.53 -0.94 -4.70
C THR A 46 5.86 -2.13 -3.80
N TYR A 47 5.47 -3.35 -4.19
CA TYR A 47 5.80 -4.57 -3.44
C TYR A 47 7.31 -4.75 -3.33
N ASN A 48 8.02 -4.67 -4.46
CA ASN A 48 9.48 -4.86 -4.48
C ASN A 48 10.16 -3.82 -3.58
N ASN A 49 9.76 -2.55 -3.65
CA ASN A 49 10.33 -1.48 -2.82
C ASN A 49 10.08 -1.65 -1.31
N LEU A 50 8.99 -2.32 -0.91
CA LEU A 50 8.66 -2.57 0.51
C LEU A 50 9.28 -3.86 1.06
N MET A 51 9.81 -4.72 0.20
CA MET A 51 10.42 -6.00 0.57
C MET A 51 11.96 -5.95 0.53
N ASN A 52 12.52 -4.86 0.00
CA ASN A 52 13.95 -4.54 0.06
C ASN A 52 14.32 -3.93 1.41
#